data_AF-A0A3D4BPR6-F1
#
_entry.id   AF-A0A3D4BPR6-F1
#
_cell.length_a   1.000
_cell.length_b   1.000
_cell.length_c   1.000
_cell.angle_alpha   90.00
_cell.angle_beta   90.00
_cell.angle_gamma   90.00
#
_symmetry.space_group_name_H-M   'P 1'
#
loop_
_entity.id
_entity.type
_entity.pdbx_description
1 polymer ?
#
loop_
_entity_poly.entity_id
_entity_poly.type
_entity_poly.pdbx_seq_one_letter_code
_entity_poly.pdbx_strand_id
1 'polypeptide(L)'
;ALVWNVGDDLFDIDQSYSGTISNFMGISGSESDHSMEVDGPEGSYEAGFTMEDGTLIGYILRDEDKNDIGGGEMGDFRDGARGTLNNLYFEGFSSSADIELDDNVSSANFLSGALAFNGWVINSTKSIDKLLLDKSSVGGAFAILTEANAKVSTNQGAAGADASAFAWTYAKTSGAF
;
A
#
# COMPACT_ATOMS: atom_id res chain seq x y z
N ALA A 1 -10.88 -9.50 -0.32
CA ALA A 1 -10.58 -10.09 -1.65
C ALA A 1 -9.13 -10.57 -1.71
N LEU A 2 -8.72 -11.46 -2.63
CA LEU A 2 -7.31 -11.81 -2.81
C LEU A 2 -6.90 -11.58 -4.27
N VAL A 3 -5.84 -10.80 -4.47
CA VAL A 3 -5.21 -10.52 -5.78
C VAL A 3 -3.76 -11.01 -5.72
N TRP A 4 -3.32 -11.80 -6.70
CA TRP A 4 -2.00 -12.39 -6.70
C TRP A 4 -1.39 -12.45 -8.10
N ASN A 5 -0.12 -12.05 -8.22
CA ASN A 5 0.75 -12.25 -9.38
C ASN A 5 0.16 -11.68 -10.68
N VAL A 6 -0.36 -10.46 -10.60
CA VAL A 6 -0.71 -9.62 -11.76
C VAL A 6 0.54 -8.88 -12.26
N GLY A 7 0.58 -8.60 -13.56
CA GLY A 7 1.71 -7.96 -14.23
C GLY A 7 1.62 -6.44 -14.28
N ASP A 8 0.98 -5.86 -13.28
CA ASP A 8 0.80 -4.43 -13.06
C ASP A 8 0.37 -4.24 -11.59
N ASP A 9 -0.43 -3.23 -11.27
CA ASP A 9 -0.92 -2.98 -9.91
C ASP A 9 -1.88 -4.05 -9.37
N LEU A 10 -1.76 -4.36 -8.07
CA LEU A 10 -2.65 -5.29 -7.39
C LEU A 10 -4.04 -4.69 -7.14
N PHE A 11 -4.06 -3.47 -6.60
CA PHE A 11 -5.28 -2.74 -6.29
C PHE A 11 -5.16 -1.34 -6.86
N ASP A 12 -5.79 -1.16 -8.01
CA ASP A 12 -5.94 0.12 -8.69
C ASP A 12 -7.31 0.72 -8.32
N ILE A 13 -7.28 1.96 -7.81
CA ILE A 13 -8.46 2.70 -7.37
C ILE A 13 -8.54 4.02 -8.13
N ASP A 14 -9.56 4.16 -8.97
CA ASP A 14 -9.74 5.30 -9.87
C ASP A 14 -11.18 5.89 -9.80
N GLN A 15 -11.40 6.94 -10.59
CA GLN A 15 -12.74 7.42 -11.00
C GLN A 15 -13.73 7.67 -9.84
N SER A 16 -13.24 8.17 -8.71
CA SER A 16 -14.05 8.46 -7.51
C SER A 16 -14.73 7.24 -6.90
N TYR A 17 -14.09 6.07 -6.95
CA TYR A 17 -14.56 4.91 -6.20
C TYR A 17 -14.82 5.28 -4.72
N SER A 18 -16.00 4.88 -4.23
CA SER A 18 -16.50 5.27 -2.89
C SER A 18 -17.01 4.11 -2.06
N GLY A 19 -16.61 2.89 -2.44
CA GLY A 19 -16.95 1.68 -1.71
C GLY A 19 -15.97 1.35 -0.59
N THR A 20 -16.25 0.23 0.06
CA THR A 20 -15.40 -0.36 1.10
C THR A 20 -14.83 -1.69 0.63
N ILE A 21 -13.51 -1.87 0.74
CA ILE A 21 -12.82 -3.13 0.53
C ILE A 21 -12.22 -3.56 1.88
N SER A 22 -12.82 -4.56 2.51
CA SER A 22 -12.43 -5.06 3.83
C SER A 22 -11.82 -6.46 3.73
N ASN A 23 -10.90 -6.80 4.64
CA ASN A 23 -10.25 -8.11 4.74
C ASN A 23 -9.72 -8.57 3.37
N PHE A 24 -8.64 -7.93 2.93
CA PHE A 24 -8.08 -8.13 1.59
C PHE A 24 -6.60 -8.49 1.61
N MET A 25 -6.15 -9.22 0.59
CA MET A 25 -4.78 -9.64 0.46
C MET A 25 -4.27 -9.37 -0.95
N GLY A 26 -3.15 -8.67 -1.05
CA GLY A 26 -2.39 -8.48 -2.27
C GLY A 26 -1.07 -9.25 -2.19
N ILE A 27 -0.72 -9.96 -3.24
CA ILE A 27 0.57 -10.66 -3.33
C ILE A 27 1.22 -10.32 -4.67
N SER A 28 2.28 -9.53 -4.66
CA SER A 28 3.00 -9.12 -5.86
C SER A 28 3.70 -10.29 -6.55
N GLY A 29 3.78 -10.23 -7.87
CA GLY A 29 4.61 -11.08 -8.71
C GLY A 29 5.88 -10.35 -9.15
N SER A 30 6.67 -10.99 -10.02
CA SER A 30 7.90 -10.39 -10.58
C SER A 30 7.64 -9.20 -11.49
N GLU A 31 6.42 -9.11 -12.04
CA GLU A 31 6.00 -8.06 -12.97
C GLU A 31 4.98 -7.10 -12.35
N SER A 32 4.70 -7.20 -11.05
CA SER A 32 3.80 -6.23 -10.41
C SER A 32 4.52 -4.90 -10.20
N ASP A 33 3.83 -3.80 -10.50
CA ASP A 33 4.38 -2.45 -10.30
C ASP A 33 4.11 -1.98 -8.87
N HIS A 34 2.85 -1.68 -8.52
CA HIS A 34 2.49 -1.27 -7.16
C HIS A 34 1.55 -2.27 -6.47
N SER A 35 1.72 -2.43 -5.17
CA SER A 35 0.71 -3.16 -4.37
C SER A 35 -0.59 -2.38 -4.20
N MET A 36 -0.55 -1.05 -4.33
CA MET A 36 -1.71 -0.18 -4.41
C MET A 36 -1.38 0.97 -5.35
N GLU A 37 -2.25 1.25 -6.32
CA GLU A 37 -2.22 2.49 -7.10
C GLU A 37 -3.54 3.21 -6.83
N VAL A 38 -3.47 4.46 -6.37
CA VAL A 38 -4.65 5.24 -6.00
C VAL A 38 -4.63 6.56 -6.74
N ASP A 39 -5.57 6.70 -7.66
CA ASP A 39 -5.84 7.90 -8.43
C ASP A 39 -7.02 8.67 -7.85
N GLY A 40 -6.96 9.99 -7.98
CA GLY A 40 -8.06 10.86 -7.57
C GLY A 40 -9.26 10.83 -8.54
N PRO A 41 -10.35 11.52 -8.17
CA PRO A 41 -11.52 11.75 -9.01
C PRO A 41 -11.23 12.37 -10.39
N GLU A 42 -11.67 11.71 -11.46
CA GLU A 42 -11.72 12.30 -12.80
C GLU A 42 -13.05 13.02 -13.05
N GLY A 43 -13.21 14.22 -12.49
CA GLY A 43 -14.37 15.07 -12.75
C GLY A 43 -14.81 15.92 -11.57
N SER A 44 -16.12 16.14 -11.45
CA SER A 44 -16.68 16.98 -10.38
C SER A 44 -17.26 16.18 -9.20
N TYR A 45 -17.35 14.86 -9.35
CA TYR A 45 -17.84 14.01 -8.28
C TYR A 45 -16.69 13.60 -7.39
N GLU A 46 -16.52 14.31 -6.28
CA GLU A 46 -15.46 14.07 -5.32
C GLU A 46 -15.93 13.05 -4.27
N ALA A 47 -15.39 11.84 -4.34
CA ALA A 47 -15.64 10.80 -3.35
C ALA A 47 -14.35 10.09 -2.97
N GLY A 48 -14.37 9.42 -1.82
CA GLY A 48 -13.24 8.64 -1.32
C GLY A 48 -13.70 7.26 -0.88
N PHE A 49 -12.80 6.29 -0.97
CA PHE A 49 -13.04 4.90 -0.62
C PHE A 49 -12.67 4.60 0.84
N THR A 50 -12.96 3.39 1.27
CA THR A 50 -12.39 2.80 2.48
C THR A 50 -11.73 1.47 2.17
N MET A 51 -10.48 1.30 2.57
CA MET A 51 -9.79 0.02 2.58
C MET A 51 -9.44 -0.34 4.01
N GLU A 52 -9.75 -1.55 4.47
CA GLU A 52 -9.50 -1.97 5.84
C GLU A 52 -9.06 -3.42 5.97
N ASP A 53 -8.20 -3.67 6.95
CA ASP A 53 -7.70 -5.01 7.30
C ASP A 53 -7.03 -5.71 6.11
N GLY A 54 -6.07 -5.02 5.49
CA GLY A 54 -5.41 -5.48 4.27
C GLY A 54 -3.98 -5.95 4.49
N THR A 55 -3.60 -7.13 3.97
CA THR A 55 -2.20 -7.59 3.94
C THR A 55 -1.65 -7.51 2.52
N LEU A 56 -0.57 -6.74 2.33
CA LEU A 56 0.11 -6.56 1.05
C LEU A 56 1.50 -7.21 1.16
N ILE A 57 1.75 -8.22 0.33
CA ILE A 57 2.98 -8.99 0.30
C ILE A 57 3.72 -8.65 -0.99
N GLY A 58 4.88 -8.01 -0.86
CA GLY A 58 5.72 -7.62 -1.99
C GLY A 58 6.46 -8.79 -2.64
N TYR A 59 7.23 -8.46 -3.67
CA TYR A 59 8.14 -9.39 -4.34
C TYR A 59 9.56 -8.81 -4.34
N ILE A 60 10.54 -9.60 -3.88
CA ILE A 60 11.95 -9.23 -3.93
C ILE A 60 12.57 -9.91 -5.15
N LEU A 61 12.85 -9.13 -6.19
CA LEU A 61 13.64 -9.60 -7.30
C LEU A 61 15.09 -9.80 -6.82
N ARG A 62 15.64 -10.98 -7.08
CA ARG A 62 16.99 -11.34 -6.67
C ARG A 62 17.88 -11.70 -7.84
N ASP A 63 19.13 -11.26 -7.78
CA ASP A 63 20.17 -11.74 -8.70
C ASP A 63 20.60 -13.18 -8.37
N GLU A 64 21.56 -13.71 -9.12
CA GLU A 64 22.10 -15.06 -8.93
C GLU A 64 22.77 -15.29 -7.57
N ASP A 65 23.27 -14.22 -6.96
CA ASP A 65 23.90 -14.22 -5.63
C ASP A 65 22.88 -13.97 -4.49
N LYS A 66 21.58 -13.89 -4.84
CA LYS A 66 20.45 -13.62 -3.93
C LYS A 66 20.47 -12.21 -3.34
N ASN A 67 21.18 -11.26 -3.94
CA ASN A 67 21.07 -9.87 -3.58
C ASN A 67 19.71 -9.33 -4.02
N ASP A 68 19.13 -8.46 -3.20
CA ASP A 68 17.97 -7.69 -3.58
C ASP A 68 18.36 -6.67 -4.67
N ILE A 69 17.70 -6.77 -5.83
CA ILE A 69 17.91 -5.89 -6.97
C ILE A 69 16.63 -5.13 -7.36
N GLY A 70 15.64 -5.10 -6.47
CA GLY A 70 14.38 -4.37 -6.64
C GLY A 70 13.15 -5.27 -6.61
N GLY A 71 12.12 -4.85 -7.33
CA GLY A 71 10.75 -5.38 -7.28
C GLY A 71 9.76 -4.22 -7.22
N GLY A 72 8.47 -4.53 -7.28
CA GLY A 72 7.41 -3.53 -7.21
C GLY A 72 7.37 -2.77 -5.87
N GLU A 73 6.71 -1.62 -5.90
CA GLU A 73 6.56 -0.68 -4.79
C GLU A 73 5.33 -1.00 -3.92
N MET A 74 5.27 -0.42 -2.72
CA MET A 74 4.19 -0.72 -1.77
C MET A 74 2.91 0.05 -2.10
N GLY A 75 3.03 1.28 -2.59
CA GLY A 75 1.90 1.96 -3.20
C GLY A 75 2.17 3.39 -3.66
N ASP A 76 1.48 3.77 -4.72
CA ASP A 76 1.52 5.10 -5.31
C ASP A 76 0.16 5.81 -5.11
N PHE A 77 0.20 7.04 -4.60
CA PHE A 77 -0.97 7.88 -4.38
C PHE A 77 -0.80 9.19 -5.15
N ARG A 78 -1.55 9.30 -6.24
CA ARG A 78 -1.37 10.35 -7.24
C ARG A 78 -2.71 10.90 -7.75
N ASP A 79 -2.62 11.86 -8.67
CA ASP A 79 -3.74 12.54 -9.32
C ASP A 79 -4.86 13.01 -8.38
N GLY A 80 -4.48 13.43 -7.17
CA GLY A 80 -5.42 13.87 -6.14
C GLY A 80 -6.10 12.74 -5.39
N ALA A 81 -5.38 11.66 -5.08
CA ALA A 81 -5.80 10.53 -4.27
C ALA A 81 -6.55 10.94 -3.00
N ARG A 82 -7.63 10.19 -2.69
CA ARG A 82 -8.51 10.42 -1.53
C ARG A 82 -9.08 9.10 -1.04
N GLY A 83 -9.24 8.97 0.27
CA GLY A 83 -9.77 7.75 0.87
C GLY A 83 -9.27 7.54 2.29
N THR A 84 -9.82 6.53 2.95
CA THR A 84 -9.36 6.11 4.27
C THR A 84 -8.83 4.68 4.20
N LEU A 85 -7.59 4.50 4.64
CA LEU A 85 -6.92 3.21 4.63
C LEU A 85 -6.56 2.84 6.07
N ASN A 86 -7.20 1.80 6.57
CA ASN A 86 -7.13 1.38 7.96
C ASN A 86 -6.46 0.03 8.10
N ASN A 87 -5.59 -0.07 9.10
CA ASN A 87 -5.10 -1.35 9.62
C ASN A 87 -4.42 -2.22 8.54
N LEU A 88 -3.59 -1.60 7.69
CA LEU A 88 -2.87 -2.30 6.63
C LEU A 88 -1.54 -2.88 7.14
N TYR A 89 -1.17 -4.04 6.64
CA TYR A 89 0.10 -4.69 6.91
C TYR A 89 0.89 -4.91 5.61
N PHE A 90 2.14 -4.50 5.60
CA PHE A 90 3.04 -4.63 4.45
C PHE A 90 4.24 -5.50 4.82
N GLU A 91 4.56 -6.50 4.00
CA GLU A 91 5.74 -7.35 4.19
C GLU A 91 6.32 -7.86 2.88
N GLY A 92 7.57 -8.35 2.91
CA GLY A 92 8.16 -9.03 1.76
C GLY A 92 8.54 -8.12 0.58
N PHE A 93 8.64 -6.81 0.80
CA PHE A 93 9.06 -5.85 -0.21
C PHE A 93 10.58 -5.71 -0.30
N SER A 94 11.04 -5.27 -1.47
CA SER A 94 12.44 -4.93 -1.71
C SER A 94 12.88 -3.72 -0.88
N SER A 95 14.18 -3.51 -0.80
CA SER A 95 14.81 -2.36 -0.14
C SER A 95 14.64 -1.07 -0.93
N SER A 96 14.32 -1.14 -2.23
CA SER A 96 13.94 0.04 -3.01
C SER A 96 12.50 0.46 -2.74
N ALA A 97 11.58 -0.48 -2.49
CA ALA A 97 10.16 -0.20 -2.34
C ALA A 97 9.82 0.81 -1.22
N ASP A 98 8.82 1.62 -1.50
CA ASP A 98 8.27 2.68 -0.65
C ASP A 98 6.77 2.91 -0.97
N ILE A 99 6.22 3.92 -0.30
CA ILE A 99 4.86 4.44 -0.39
C ILE A 99 4.95 5.93 -0.66
N GLU A 100 4.24 6.41 -1.68
CA GLU A 100 4.50 7.73 -2.23
C GLU A 100 3.24 8.60 -2.30
N LEU A 101 3.39 9.90 -2.06
CA LEU A 101 2.44 10.91 -2.51
C LEU A 101 3.09 11.66 -3.68
N ASP A 102 2.59 11.44 -4.89
CA ASP A 102 3.31 11.82 -6.11
C ASP A 102 2.92 13.18 -6.68
N ASP A 103 1.87 13.79 -6.13
CA ASP A 103 1.40 15.09 -6.57
C ASP A 103 0.98 16.03 -5.41
N ASN A 104 0.92 17.32 -5.71
CA ASN A 104 0.57 18.36 -4.73
C ASN A 104 -0.85 18.21 -4.16
N VAL A 105 -1.79 17.71 -4.95
CA VAL A 105 -3.19 17.53 -4.55
C VAL A 105 -3.30 16.33 -3.62
N SER A 106 -2.65 15.20 -3.89
CA SER A 106 -2.59 14.05 -2.96
C SER A 106 -1.91 14.43 -1.64
N SER A 107 -0.80 15.17 -1.69
CA SER A 107 -0.14 15.73 -0.50
C SER A 107 -1.08 16.64 0.31
N ALA A 108 -1.83 17.54 -0.35
CA ALA A 108 -2.83 18.39 0.31
C ALA A 108 -4.03 17.60 0.85
N ASN A 109 -4.48 16.56 0.15
CA ASN A 109 -5.54 15.66 0.60
C ASN A 109 -5.10 14.91 1.85
N PHE A 110 -3.86 14.46 1.92
CA PHE A 110 -3.29 13.84 3.12
C PHE A 110 -3.29 14.81 4.31
N LEU A 111 -2.73 16.01 4.12
CA LEU A 111 -2.66 17.04 5.16
C LEU A 111 -4.03 17.51 5.67
N SER A 112 -5.05 17.48 4.82
CA SER A 112 -6.44 17.84 5.18
C SER A 112 -7.25 16.67 5.74
N GLY A 113 -6.73 15.44 5.66
CA GLY A 113 -7.42 14.21 6.07
C GLY A 113 -8.43 13.67 5.06
N ALA A 114 -8.49 14.22 3.83
CA ALA A 114 -9.25 13.64 2.74
C ALA A 114 -8.62 12.33 2.21
N LEU A 115 -7.30 12.20 2.36
CA LEU A 115 -6.56 10.94 2.32
C LEU A 115 -6.03 10.65 3.73
N ALA A 116 -6.28 9.46 4.27
CA ALA A 116 -5.94 9.15 5.66
C ALA A 116 -5.38 7.74 5.82
N PHE A 117 -4.22 7.65 6.48
CA PHE A 117 -3.57 6.39 6.86
C PHE A 117 -3.68 6.18 8.37
N ASN A 118 -4.23 5.03 8.77
CA ASN A 118 -4.48 4.72 10.17
C ASN A 118 -4.04 3.30 10.53
N GLY A 119 -3.19 3.15 11.55
CA GLY A 119 -2.81 1.86 12.10
C GLY A 119 -1.99 0.95 11.17
N TRP A 120 -1.24 1.50 10.23
CA TRP A 120 -0.44 0.69 9.32
C TRP A 120 0.79 0.11 10.03
N VAL A 121 1.15 -1.13 9.67
CA VAL A 121 2.37 -1.80 10.11
C VAL A 121 3.18 -2.20 8.89
N ILE A 122 4.42 -1.75 8.83
CA ILE A 122 5.33 -2.06 7.73
C ILE A 122 6.48 -2.91 8.27
N ASN A 123 6.55 -4.16 7.84
CA ASN A 123 7.64 -5.06 8.16
C ASN A 123 8.82 -4.79 7.21
N SER A 124 9.68 -3.86 7.63
CA SER A 124 10.86 -3.45 6.89
C SER A 124 12.02 -3.14 7.82
N THR A 125 13.23 -3.13 7.29
CA THR A 125 14.44 -2.66 7.98
C THR A 125 14.67 -1.16 7.78
N LYS A 126 13.97 -0.53 6.83
CA LYS A 126 13.98 0.92 6.59
C LYS A 126 13.24 1.64 7.71
N SER A 127 13.67 2.85 8.06
CA SER A 127 12.90 3.74 8.92
C SER A 127 11.69 4.30 8.17
N ILE A 128 10.67 4.74 8.92
CA ILE A 128 9.40 5.22 8.33
C ILE A 128 9.61 6.39 7.36
N ASP A 129 10.58 7.28 7.62
CA ASP A 129 10.93 8.43 6.76
C ASP A 129 11.62 8.02 5.43
N LYS A 130 11.99 6.75 5.30
CA LYS A 130 12.52 6.17 4.05
C LYS A 130 11.49 5.32 3.32
N LEU A 131 10.35 5.05 3.97
CA LEU A 131 9.28 4.22 3.43
C LEU A 131 8.11 5.08 2.96
N LEU A 132 7.82 6.19 3.63
CA LEU A 132 6.73 7.08 3.26
C LEU A 132 7.33 8.37 2.74
N LEU A 133 7.22 8.59 1.43
CA LEU A 133 7.84 9.69 0.70
C LEU A 133 6.77 10.64 0.16
N ASP A 134 6.86 11.92 0.53
CA ASP A 134 6.09 12.95 -0.16
C ASP A 134 6.95 13.49 -1.30
N LYS A 135 6.66 13.03 -2.51
CA LYS A 135 7.33 13.40 -3.77
C LYS A 135 6.69 14.62 -4.44
N SER A 136 5.63 15.19 -3.85
CA SER A 136 5.06 16.44 -4.32
C SER A 136 6.10 17.57 -4.33
N SER A 137 5.85 18.60 -5.14
CA SER A 137 6.75 19.76 -5.22
C SER A 137 6.80 20.60 -3.91
N VAL A 138 5.82 20.40 -3.01
CA VAL A 138 5.78 21.04 -1.70
C VAL A 138 6.54 20.20 -0.67
N GLY A 139 6.34 18.88 -0.70
CA GLY A 139 6.94 17.93 0.22
C GLY A 139 6.46 18.06 1.66
N GLY A 140 6.85 17.08 2.49
CA GLY A 140 6.71 17.15 3.95
C GLY A 140 5.31 16.85 4.51
N ALA A 141 4.34 16.40 3.70
CA ALA A 141 3.03 15.99 4.20
C ALA A 141 3.12 14.94 5.31
N PHE A 142 4.04 13.99 5.17
CA PHE A 142 4.27 12.95 6.18
C PHE A 142 4.93 13.43 7.48
N ALA A 143 5.31 14.70 7.60
CA ALA A 143 5.83 15.25 8.85
C ALA A 143 4.80 15.24 10.00
N ILE A 144 3.50 15.12 9.69
CA ILE A 144 2.43 15.03 10.70
C ILE A 144 2.19 13.60 11.21
N LEU A 145 2.84 12.58 10.61
CA LEU A 145 2.61 11.19 10.98
C LEU A 145 3.05 10.90 12.41
N THR A 146 2.29 10.02 13.05
CA THR A 146 2.65 9.40 14.32
C THR A 146 2.60 7.88 14.18
N GLU A 147 3.07 7.15 15.20
CA GLU A 147 2.94 5.68 15.23
C GLU A 147 1.48 5.19 15.21
N ALA A 148 0.50 6.06 15.47
CA ALA A 148 -0.91 5.73 15.32
C ALA A 148 -1.34 5.67 13.84
N ASN A 149 -0.64 6.38 12.95
CA ASN A 149 -0.91 6.37 11.52
C ASN A 149 -0.20 5.20 10.84
N ALA A 150 1.12 5.12 11.04
CA ALA A 150 1.97 4.07 10.47
C ALA A 150 3.21 3.86 11.34
N LYS A 151 3.68 2.63 11.42
CA LYS A 151 4.94 2.29 12.12
C LYS A 151 5.68 1.15 11.44
N VAL A 152 6.99 1.12 11.63
CA VAL A 152 7.83 -0.01 11.23
C VAL A 152 7.89 -1.02 12.35
N SER A 153 7.53 -2.28 12.08
CA SER A 153 7.59 -3.35 13.05
C SER A 153 7.64 -4.73 12.38
N THR A 154 8.40 -5.65 12.96
CA THR A 154 8.38 -7.07 12.57
C THR A 154 7.18 -7.83 13.15
N ASN A 155 6.41 -7.21 14.05
CA ASN A 155 5.19 -7.77 14.59
C ASN A 155 3.98 -7.10 13.92
N GLN A 156 3.25 -7.87 13.10
CA GLN A 156 2.00 -7.48 12.46
C GLN A 156 0.96 -6.96 13.48
N GLY A 157 0.89 -7.55 14.67
CA GLY A 157 -0.09 -7.19 15.69
C GLY A 157 -1.53 -7.42 15.23
N ALA A 158 -2.36 -6.38 15.28
CA ALA A 158 -3.74 -6.41 14.81
C ALA A 158 -3.91 -5.95 13.35
N ALA A 159 -2.84 -5.46 12.71
CA ALA A 159 -2.88 -5.00 11.33
C ALA A 159 -2.99 -6.17 10.34
N GLY A 160 -3.47 -5.88 9.16
CA GLY A 160 -3.58 -6.84 8.07
C GLY A 160 -4.84 -7.67 8.08
N ALA A 161 -4.91 -8.54 7.09
CA ALA A 161 -6.05 -9.40 6.85
C ALA A 161 -6.09 -10.62 7.78
N ASP A 162 -7.29 -11.15 7.99
CA ASP A 162 -7.48 -12.50 8.50
C ASP A 162 -7.16 -13.50 7.38
N ALA A 163 -5.91 -13.97 7.36
CA ALA A 163 -5.42 -14.94 6.38
C ALA A 163 -6.21 -16.25 6.37
N SER A 164 -6.93 -16.60 7.45
CA SER A 164 -7.76 -17.80 7.50
C SER A 164 -8.95 -17.73 6.53
N ALA A 165 -9.44 -16.53 6.22
CA ALA A 165 -10.49 -16.31 5.23
C ALA A 165 -10.07 -16.68 3.79
N PHE A 166 -8.75 -16.76 3.54
CA PHE A 166 -8.18 -17.10 2.23
C PHE A 166 -7.62 -18.52 2.15
N ALA A 167 -7.85 -19.36 3.17
CA ALA A 167 -7.26 -20.70 3.25
C ALA A 167 -7.69 -21.64 2.10
N TRP A 168 -8.81 -21.35 1.44
CA TRP A 168 -9.35 -22.12 0.32
C TRP A 168 -8.70 -21.76 -1.04
N THR A 169 -7.94 -20.68 -1.11
CA THR A 169 -7.44 -20.14 -2.38
C THR A 169 -6.27 -20.96 -2.92
N TYR A 170 -6.06 -20.87 -4.24
CA TYR A 170 -4.89 -21.47 -4.88
C TYR A 170 -3.58 -20.87 -4.33
N ALA A 171 -3.56 -19.55 -4.05
CA ALA A 171 -2.44 -18.87 -3.39
C ALA A 171 -2.01 -19.58 -2.09
N LYS A 172 -2.97 -20.01 -1.26
CA LYS A 172 -2.64 -20.77 -0.05
C LYS A 172 -2.05 -22.14 -0.37
N THR A 173 -2.67 -22.88 -1.29
CA THR A 173 -2.24 -24.24 -1.66
C THR A 173 -0.86 -24.25 -2.33
N SER A 174 -0.51 -23.18 -3.04
CA SER A 174 0.79 -22.96 -3.66
C SER A 174 1.86 -22.41 -2.71
N GLY A 175 1.51 -22.09 -1.46
CA GLY A 175 2.44 -21.55 -0.47
C GLY A 175 2.85 -20.10 -0.71
N ALA A 176 1.99 -19.29 -1.34
CA ALA A 176 2.25 -17.87 -1.57
C ALA A 176 2.13 -17.02 -0.29
N PHE A 177 1.40 -17.51 0.72
CA PHE A 177 1.24 -16.92 2.06
C PHE A 177 0.79 -18.00 3.08
#